data_AF-A0A178VAJ1-F1
#
_entry.id   AF-A0A178VAJ1-F1
#
_cell.length_a   1.000
_cell.length_b   1.000
_cell.length_c   1.000
_cell.angle_alpha   90.00
_cell.angle_beta   90.00
_cell.angle_gamma   90.00
#
_symmetry.space_group_name_H-M   'P 1'
#
loop_
_entity.id
_entity.type
_entity.pdbx_description
1 polymer ?
#
loop_
_entity_poly.entity_id
_entity_poly.type
_entity_poly.pdbx_seq_one_letter_code
_entity_poly.pdbx_strand_id
1 'polypeptide(L)' 'MGIVTRAGDWSFKAFTAGLGLATIYLTATFSFNVYRGLSWHNAQSKLEIEESEEQPE' A
#
# COMPACT_ATOMS: atom_id res chain seq x y z
N MET A 1 4.87 -39.77 16.91
CA MET A 1 4.33 -38.53 16.28
C MET A 1 4.38 -38.72 14.77
N GLY A 2 3.22 -38.73 14.11
CA GLY A 2 3.08 -39.15 12.71
C GLY A 2 3.56 -38.10 11.69
N ILE A 3 4.03 -38.58 10.54
CA ILE A 3 4.56 -37.78 9.42
C ILE A 3 3.50 -36.79 8.89
N VAL A 4 2.22 -37.18 8.93
CA VAL A 4 1.05 -36.37 8.55
C VAL A 4 0.92 -35.11 9.41
N THR A 5 1.12 -35.23 10.73
CA THR A 5 1.06 -34.09 11.66
C THR A 5 2.15 -33.06 11.35
N ARG A 6 3.35 -33.53 10.99
CA ARG A 6 4.50 -32.67 10.69
C ARG A 6 4.35 -31.87 9.38
N ALA A 7 3.73 -32.46 8.36
CA ALA A 7 3.46 -31.79 7.09
C ALA A 7 2.38 -30.71 7.22
N GLY A 8 1.35 -30.96 8.04
CA GLY A 8 0.31 -29.99 8.38
C GLY A 8 0.88 -28.75 9.09
N ASP A 9 1.72 -28.96 10.10
CA ASP A 9 2.36 -27.88 10.85
C ASP A 9 3.23 -26.98 9.96
N TRP A 10 3.98 -27.58 9.03
CA TRP A 10 4.86 -26.82 8.14
C TRP A 10 4.05 -25.98 7.13
N SER A 11 3.01 -26.57 6.56
CA SER A 11 2.09 -25.89 5.63
C SER A 11 1.37 -24.72 6.31
N PHE A 12 0.89 -24.92 7.54
CA PHE A 12 0.23 -23.87 8.32
C PHE A 12 1.17 -22.71 8.65
N LYS A 13 2.42 -23.00 9.02
CA LYS A 13 3.43 -21.98 9.31
C LYS A 13 3.81 -21.19 8.05
N ALA A 14 4.03 -21.87 6.92
CA ALA A 14 4.34 -21.21 5.66
C ALA A 14 3.19 -20.31 5.20
N PHE A 15 1.95 -20.80 5.29
CA PHE A 15 0.76 -20.02 4.96
C PHE A 15 0.61 -18.78 5.84
N THR A 16 0.74 -18.95 7.17
CA THR A 16 0.62 -17.84 8.12
C THR A 16 1.71 -16.80 7.92
N ALA A 17 2.96 -17.22 7.69
CA ALA A 17 4.05 -16.31 7.37
C ALA A 17 3.80 -15.58 6.05
N GLY A 18 3.31 -16.28 5.02
CA GLY A 18 2.92 -15.69 3.74
C GLY A 18 1.83 -14.63 3.89
N LEU A 19 0.79 -14.89 4.68
CA LEU A 19 -0.25 -13.91 4.99
C LEU A 19 0.31 -12.68 5.71
N GLY A 20 1.22 -12.89 6.66
CA GLY A 20 1.89 -11.78 7.35
C GLY A 20 2.67 -10.89 6.37
N LEU A 21 3.49 -11.49 5.49
CA LEU A 21 4.24 -10.75 4.48
C LEU A 21 3.33 -10.04 3.47
N ALA A 22 2.27 -10.70 3.00
CA ALA A 22 1.29 -10.11 2.10
C ALA A 22 0.60 -8.89 2.73
N THR A 23 0.26 -8.97 4.02
CA THR A 23 -0.37 -7.88 4.75
C THR A 23 0.56 -6.67 4.86
N ILE A 24 1.83 -6.89 5.22
CA ILE A 24 2.83 -5.82 5.30
C ILE A 24 3.02 -5.16 3.93
N TYR A 25 3.18 -5.97 2.88
CA TYR A 25 3.37 -5.47 1.51
C TYR A 25 2.18 -4.63 1.06
N LEU A 26 0.96 -5.17 1.19
CA LEU A 26 -0.26 -4.47 0.77
C LEU A 26 -0.45 -3.18 1.57
N THR A 27 -0.24 -3.21 2.89
CA THR A 27 -0.39 -2.02 3.74
C THR A 27 0.60 -0.94 3.37
N ALA A 28 1.87 -1.31 3.19
CA ALA A 28 2.92 -0.37 2.82
C ALA A 28 2.66 0.25 1.44
N THR A 29 2.38 -0.59 0.42
CA THR A 29 2.16 -0.09 -0.94
C THR A 29 0.87 0.70 -1.06
N PHE A 30 -0.22 0.26 -0.43
CA PHE A 30 -1.49 0.98 -0.43
C PHE A 30 -1.32 2.36 0.22
N SER A 31 -0.71 2.42 1.41
CA SER A 31 -0.48 3.69 2.12
C SER A 31 0.39 4.64 1.30
N PHE A 32 1.44 4.14 0.67
CA PHE A 32 2.31 4.93 -0.19
C PHE A 32 1.58 5.48 -1.43
N ASN A 33 0.78 4.66 -2.10
CA ASN A 33 0.03 5.08 -3.27
C ASN A 33 -1.06 6.10 -2.93
N VAL A 34 -1.78 5.91 -1.82
CA VAL A 34 -2.77 6.89 -1.32
C VAL A 34 -2.09 8.21 -0.99
N TYR A 35 -0.99 8.20 -0.24
CA TYR A 35 -0.24 9.42 0.10
C TYR A 35 0.23 10.17 -1.15
N ARG A 36 0.81 9.45 -2.11
CA ARG A 36 1.31 10.04 -3.36
C ARG A 36 0.18 10.61 -4.20
N GLY A 37 -0.95 9.91 -4.30
CA GLY A 37 -2.12 10.36 -5.06
C GLY A 37 -2.70 11.66 -4.50
N LEU A 38 -2.91 11.72 -3.19
CA LEU A 38 -3.40 12.94 -2.52
C LEU A 38 -2.40 14.09 -2.63
N SER A 39 -1.10 13.81 -2.46
CA SER A 39 -0.06 14.83 -2.56
C SER A 39 0.04 15.41 -3.97
N TRP A 40 -0.10 14.58 -5.00
CA TRP A 40 -0.10 15.04 -6.39
C TRP A 40 -1.35 15.88 -6.72
N HIS A 41 -2.54 15.44 -6.30
CA HIS A 41 -3.75 16.22 -6.50
C HIS A 41 -3.66 17.60 -5.81
N ASN A 42 -3.13 17.64 -4.58
CA ASN A 42 -2.96 18.90 -3.87
C ASN A 42 -1.97 19.83 -4.57
N ALA A 43 -0.87 19.28 -5.10
CA ALA A 43 0.09 20.05 -5.88
C ALA A 43 -0.53 20.61 -7.18
N GLN A 44 -1.33 19.81 -7.90
CA GLN A 44 -2.03 20.28 -9.08
C GLN A 44 -3.03 21.40 -8.76
N SER A 45 -3.83 21.23 -7.71
CA SER A 45 -4.81 22.25 -7.30
C SER A 45 -4.14 23.58 -6.91
N LYS A 46 -2.97 23.52 -6.26
CA LYS A 46 -2.18 24.72 -5.94
C LYS A 46 -1.71 25.44 -7.22
N LEU A 47 -1.24 24.70 -8.21
CA LEU A 47 -0.78 25.26 -9.48
C LEU A 47 -1.92 25.90 -10.29
N GLU A 48 -3.10 25.30 -10.30
CA GLU A 48 -4.30 25.84 -10.99
C GLU A 48 -4.76 27.17 -10.38
N ILE A 49 -4.70 27.29 -9.04
CA ILE A 49 -5.01 28.54 -8.34
C ILE A 49 -3.95 29.60 -8.66
N GLU A 50 -2.66 29.24 -8.60
CA GLU A 50 -1.56 30.16 -8.93
C GLU A 50 -1.65 30.65 -10.38
N GLU A 51 -1.97 29.78 -11.35
CA GLU A 51 -2.17 30.15 -12.76
C GLU A 51 -3.36 31.11 -12.94
N SER A 52 -4.46 30.86 -12.23
CA SER A 52 -5.65 31.73 -12.27
C SER A 52 -5.41 33.11 -11.61
N GLU A 53 -4.52 33.18 -10.61
CA GLU A 53 -4.14 34.44 -9.96
C GLU A 53 -3.10 35.24 -10.77
N GLU A 54 -2.22 34.56 -11.53
CA GLU A 54 -1.19 35.19 -12.38
C GLU A 54 -1.71 35.66 -13.74
N GLN A 55 -2.82 35.12 -14.23
CA GLN A 55 -3.54 35.62 -15.41
C GLN A 55 -4.82 36.37 -15.00
N PRO A 56 -4.75 37.67 -14.62
CA PRO A 56 -5.95 38.46 -14.50
C PRO A 56 -6.50 38.70 -15.89
N GLU A 57 -7.72 38.22 -16.13
CA GLU A 57 -8.53 38.55 -17.30
C GLU A 57 -8.78 40.05 -17.48
#